data_AF-A0A959FBA6-F1
#
_entry.id   AF-A0A959FBA6-F1
#
_cell.length_a   1.000
_cell.length_b   1.000
_cell.length_c   1.000
_cell.angle_alpha   90.00
_cell.angle_beta   90.00
_cell.angle_gamma   90.00
#
_symmetry.space_group_name_H-M   'P 1'
#
loop_
_entity.id
_entity.type
_entity.pdbx_description
1 polymer ?
#
loop_
_entity_poly.entity_id
_entity_poly.type
_entity_poly.pdbx_seq_one_letter_code
_entity_poly.pdbx_strand_id
1 'polypeptide(L)'
;MKPWMSLYPFLVIMLFFSCRKDEITAPKVEDYFPLKVGNQWKYDVFRINEDGEQFVTTQSVKVIDERNIGGERWFELSVPRDLEFFFSKFVRVDNGQLIDPQRRVLLTLDIGDQVFSQDTIYLSNDLHFNPLALIDRQVGPVRKTINVEAGEYSCLEVINTIHAFPGSFVEERMSFDHYRQGVGLVQKNVITLFNTEIREIRLESFHLK
;
A
#
# COMPACT_ATOMS: atom_id res chain seq x y z
N MET A 1 -12.83 -6.87 -75.38
CA MET A 1 -11.75 -7.41 -74.51
C MET A 1 -11.85 -6.72 -73.16
N LYS A 2 -12.14 -7.47 -72.09
CA LYS A 2 -12.31 -6.95 -70.72
C LYS A 2 -10.94 -6.91 -70.01
N PRO A 3 -10.51 -5.77 -69.43
CA PRO A 3 -9.31 -5.75 -68.61
C PRO A 3 -9.62 -6.34 -67.23
N TRP A 4 -8.79 -7.29 -66.81
CA TRP A 4 -8.80 -7.91 -65.49
C TRP A 4 -8.24 -6.89 -64.49
N MET A 5 -9.10 -6.26 -63.68
CA MET A 5 -8.65 -5.40 -62.58
C MET A 5 -8.02 -6.27 -61.49
N SER A 6 -6.69 -6.19 -61.40
CA SER A 6 -5.87 -6.83 -60.37
C SER A 6 -6.14 -6.23 -58.98
N LEU A 7 -7.05 -6.86 -58.24
CA LEU A 7 -7.29 -6.66 -56.80
C LEU A 7 -6.12 -7.27 -55.99
N TYR A 8 -4.95 -6.64 -56.01
CA TYR A 8 -3.78 -7.16 -55.27
C TYR A 8 -2.78 -6.11 -54.72
N PRO A 9 -3.20 -4.92 -54.23
CA PRO A 9 -2.29 -4.14 -53.38
C PRO A 9 -2.83 -3.80 -51.97
N PHE A 10 -3.96 -4.35 -51.52
CA PHE A 10 -4.52 -4.00 -50.20
C PHE A 10 -4.14 -4.97 -49.06
N LEU A 11 -3.62 -6.17 -49.37
CA LEU A 11 -3.34 -7.20 -48.35
C LEU A 11 -2.00 -7.02 -47.62
N VAL A 12 -1.09 -6.18 -48.12
CA VAL A 12 0.28 -6.03 -47.57
C VAL A 12 0.37 -4.95 -46.48
N ILE A 13 -0.61 -4.04 -46.37
CA ILE A 13 -0.57 -2.92 -45.41
C ILE A 13 -1.04 -3.33 -44.00
N MET A 14 -1.75 -4.45 -43.85
CA MET A 14 -2.29 -4.90 -42.55
C MET A 14 -1.26 -5.57 -41.63
N LEU A 15 -0.03 -5.86 -42.08
CA LEU A 15 0.98 -6.58 -41.29
C LEU A 15 1.84 -5.68 -40.38
N PHE A 16 1.61 -4.36 -40.36
CA PHE A 16 2.37 -3.42 -39.51
C PHE A 16 1.68 -3.00 -38.22
N PHE A 17 0.51 -3.56 -37.89
CA PHE A 17 -0.03 -3.50 -36.52
C PHE A 17 0.72 -4.49 -35.63
N SER A 18 2.03 -4.27 -35.48
CA SER A 18 2.83 -4.90 -34.46
C SER A 18 2.27 -4.44 -33.12
N CYS A 19 1.54 -5.32 -32.44
CA CYS A 19 1.21 -5.20 -31.03
C CYS A 19 2.51 -4.85 -30.29
N ARG A 20 2.65 -3.59 -29.86
CA ARG A 20 3.57 -3.28 -28.77
C ARG A 20 2.99 -4.03 -27.57
N LYS A 21 3.70 -5.05 -27.08
CA LYS A 21 3.48 -5.50 -25.71
C LYS A 21 3.78 -4.27 -24.87
N ASP A 22 2.74 -3.67 -24.30
CA ASP A 22 2.93 -2.64 -23.29
C ASP A 22 3.78 -3.28 -22.21
N GLU A 23 5.02 -2.78 -22.11
CA GLU A 23 5.95 -3.22 -21.09
C GLU A 23 5.35 -2.77 -19.77
N ILE A 24 4.81 -3.73 -19.01
CA ILE A 24 4.18 -3.47 -17.72
C ILE A 24 5.30 -3.00 -16.80
N THR A 25 5.45 -1.68 -16.70
CA THR A 25 6.42 -1.08 -15.80
C THR A 25 5.93 -1.33 -14.38
N ALA A 26 6.81 -1.87 -13.53
CA ALA A 26 6.51 -2.04 -12.11
C ALA A 26 6.11 -0.70 -11.47
N PRO A 27 5.11 -0.66 -10.57
CA PRO A 27 4.76 0.56 -9.87
C PRO A 27 5.92 0.94 -8.96
N LYS A 28 6.21 2.23 -8.91
CA LYS A 28 7.24 2.78 -8.04
C LYS A 28 6.60 3.28 -6.76
N VAL A 29 7.23 3.06 -5.61
CA VAL A 29 6.70 3.51 -4.30
C VAL A 29 6.46 5.02 -4.29
N GLU A 30 7.34 5.79 -4.93
CA GLU A 30 7.25 7.24 -5.05
C GLU A 30 5.93 7.69 -5.71
N ASP A 31 5.39 6.88 -6.62
CA ASP A 31 4.12 7.17 -7.29
C ASP A 31 2.91 6.95 -6.38
N TYR A 32 3.06 6.20 -5.29
CA TYR A 32 2.00 5.91 -4.32
C TYR A 32 2.23 6.60 -2.97
N PHE A 33 3.36 7.25 -2.77
CA PHE A 33 3.63 8.02 -1.54
C PHE A 33 4.13 9.40 -1.95
N PRO A 34 3.23 10.33 -2.32
CA PRO A 34 3.63 11.67 -2.70
C PRO A 34 4.10 12.43 -1.45
N LEU A 35 5.36 12.24 -1.09
CA LEU A 35 6.00 12.87 0.06
C LEU A 35 6.47 14.27 -0.35
N LYS A 36 5.68 15.27 0.06
CA LYS A 36 6.01 16.69 -0.13
C LYS A 36 5.45 17.48 1.04
N VAL A 37 6.27 18.39 1.57
CA VAL A 37 5.87 19.23 2.72
C VAL A 37 4.56 19.97 2.41
N GLY A 38 3.61 19.85 3.31
CA GLY A 38 2.26 20.40 3.18
C GLY A 38 1.23 19.46 2.56
N ASN A 39 1.63 18.27 2.07
CA ASN A 39 0.67 17.22 1.72
C ASN A 39 -0.03 16.72 3.00
N GLN A 40 -1.32 16.45 2.89
CA GLN A 40 -2.17 16.03 4.00
C GLN A 40 -3.21 15.02 3.52
N TRP A 41 -3.48 14.03 4.38
CA TRP A 41 -4.56 13.07 4.25
C TRP A 41 -5.42 13.09 5.50
N LYS A 42 -6.73 12.94 5.33
CA LYS A 42 -7.68 12.74 6.42
C LYS A 42 -8.27 11.34 6.27
N TYR A 43 -8.33 10.62 7.37
CA TYR A 43 -8.83 9.26 7.42
C TYR A 43 -9.91 9.13 8.46
N ASP A 44 -10.99 8.46 8.08
CA ASP A 44 -11.97 7.94 9.00
C ASP A 44 -11.50 6.58 9.51
N VAL A 45 -11.64 6.38 10.82
CA VAL A 45 -11.30 5.15 11.51
C VAL A 45 -12.58 4.48 11.95
N PHE A 46 -12.74 3.24 11.54
CA PHE A 46 -13.85 2.38 11.88
C PHE A 46 -13.36 1.23 12.74
N ARG A 47 -14.21 0.78 13.65
CA ARG A 47 -14.10 -0.48 14.36
C ARG A 47 -15.11 -1.44 13.76
N ILE A 48 -14.65 -2.63 13.39
CA ILE A 48 -15.49 -3.69 12.83
C ILE A 48 -15.40 -4.89 13.76
N ASN A 49 -16.56 -5.32 14.27
CA ASN A 49 -16.71 -6.48 15.14
C ASN A 49 -17.99 -7.26 14.77
N GLU A 50 -18.40 -8.21 15.63
CA GLU A 50 -19.62 -9.01 15.43
C GLU A 50 -20.92 -8.19 15.40
N ASP A 51 -20.93 -7.03 16.08
CA ASP A 51 -22.08 -6.11 16.11
C ASP A 51 -22.13 -5.22 14.86
N GLY A 52 -21.12 -5.29 14.00
CA GLY A 52 -21.01 -4.56 12.75
C GLY A 52 -19.94 -3.47 12.77
N GLU A 53 -20.16 -2.45 11.95
CA GLU A 53 -19.24 -1.33 11.76
C GLU A 53 -19.62 -0.15 12.65
N GLN A 54 -18.63 0.39 13.37
CA GLN A 54 -18.76 1.57 14.20
C GLN A 54 -17.72 2.61 13.81
N PHE A 55 -18.17 3.81 13.44
CA PHE A 55 -17.28 4.97 13.30
C PHE A 55 -16.64 5.34 14.64
N VAL A 56 -15.32 5.53 14.64
CA VAL A 56 -14.55 5.88 15.83
C VAL A 56 -14.18 7.36 15.80
N THR A 57 -13.49 7.80 14.75
CA THR A 57 -12.91 9.15 14.68
C THR A 57 -12.41 9.47 13.28
N THR A 58 -12.18 10.77 13.00
CA THR A 58 -11.47 11.25 11.81
C THR A 58 -10.13 11.84 12.23
N GLN A 59 -9.04 11.42 11.60
CA GLN A 59 -7.68 11.80 11.95
C GLN A 59 -6.88 12.25 10.73
N SER A 60 -5.94 13.18 10.92
CA SER A 60 -5.16 13.76 9.82
C SER A 60 -3.69 13.35 9.90
N VAL A 61 -3.13 12.85 8.80
CA VAL A 61 -1.69 12.65 8.63
C VAL A 61 -1.16 13.74 7.70
N LYS A 62 -0.03 14.38 8.06
CA LYS A 62 0.55 15.47 7.27
C LYS A 62 2.05 15.33 7.12
N VAL A 63 2.60 15.68 5.96
CA VAL A 63 4.05 15.89 5.81
C VAL A 63 4.36 17.29 6.32
N ILE A 64 5.02 17.38 7.48
CA ILE A 64 5.26 18.66 8.16
C ILE A 64 6.65 19.22 7.95
N ASP A 65 7.63 18.36 7.65
CA ASP A 65 9.02 18.78 7.49
C ASP A 65 9.76 17.87 6.52
N GLU A 66 10.87 18.38 5.99
CA GLU A 66 11.81 17.66 5.16
C GLU A 66 13.22 17.96 5.65
N ARG A 67 13.99 16.91 5.97
CA ARG A 67 15.33 17.04 6.54
C ARG A 67 16.34 16.22 5.76
N ASN A 68 17.57 16.73 5.70
CA ASN A 68 18.71 15.92 5.27
C ASN A 68 19.40 15.34 6.50
N ILE A 69 19.42 14.01 6.62
CA ILE A 69 20.06 13.28 7.73
C ILE A 69 21.07 12.33 7.11
N GLY A 70 22.36 12.57 7.35
CA GLY A 70 23.43 11.70 6.83
C GLY A 70 23.55 11.71 5.30
N GLY A 71 23.15 12.78 4.62
CA GLY A 71 23.15 12.87 3.15
C GLY A 71 21.86 12.35 2.51
N GLU A 72 20.97 11.75 3.29
CA GLU A 72 19.71 11.17 2.82
C GLU A 72 18.55 12.14 3.09
N ARG A 73 17.57 12.16 2.17
CA ARG A 73 16.38 13.00 2.26
C ARG A 73 15.28 12.27 3.04
N TRP A 74 14.83 12.85 4.15
CA TRP A 74 13.81 12.30 5.05
C TRP A 74 12.61 13.24 5.16
N PHE A 75 11.43 12.68 5.33
CA PHE A 75 10.19 13.41 5.56
C PHE A 75 9.64 13.13 6.95
N GLU A 76 9.28 14.18 7.68
CA GLU A 76 8.59 14.06 8.97
C GLU A 76 7.08 14.13 8.77
N LEU A 77 6.39 13.14 9.32
CA LEU A 77 4.94 13.04 9.35
C LEU A 77 4.41 13.47 10.72
N SER A 78 3.41 14.35 10.73
CA SER A 78 2.53 14.52 11.89
C SER A 78 1.48 13.42 11.84
N VAL A 79 1.63 12.44 12.73
CA VAL A 79 0.74 11.29 12.88
C VAL A 79 0.06 11.40 14.24
N PRO A 80 -1.28 11.38 14.33
CA PRO A 80 -1.97 11.34 15.60
C PRO A 80 -1.70 10.02 16.33
N ARG A 81 -1.71 10.05 17.67
CA ARG A 81 -1.34 8.91 18.52
C ARG A 81 -2.03 7.60 18.12
N ASP A 82 -3.32 7.65 17.81
CA ASP A 82 -4.08 6.42 17.49
C ASP A 82 -3.68 5.80 16.14
N LEU A 83 -2.94 6.53 15.31
CA LEU A 83 -2.41 6.07 14.03
C LEU A 83 -0.88 5.83 14.06
N GLU A 84 -0.19 6.11 15.17
CA GLU A 84 1.28 5.90 15.28
C GLU A 84 1.69 4.44 15.09
N PHE A 85 0.77 3.50 15.34
CA PHE A 85 1.00 2.08 15.05
C PHE A 85 0.97 1.75 13.55
N PHE A 86 0.43 2.64 12.72
CA PHE A 86 0.20 2.40 11.29
C PHE A 86 1.08 3.25 10.39
N PHE A 87 1.56 4.38 10.89
CA PHE A 87 2.45 5.28 10.17
C PHE A 87 3.71 5.55 10.98
N SER A 88 4.87 5.44 10.32
CA SER A 88 6.12 5.93 10.90
C SER A 88 6.14 7.45 10.90
N LYS A 89 6.63 8.03 11.99
CA LYS A 89 6.83 9.49 12.12
C LYS A 89 7.86 10.03 11.13
N PHE A 90 8.85 9.23 10.76
CA PHE A 90 9.87 9.61 9.79
C PHE A 90 9.95 8.54 8.71
N VAL A 91 9.94 8.98 7.46
CA VAL A 91 10.01 8.08 6.31
C VAL A 91 10.92 8.65 5.24
N ARG A 92 11.53 7.77 4.46
CA ARG A 92 12.12 8.11 3.17
C ARG A 92 11.75 7.06 2.15
N VAL A 93 11.79 7.45 0.88
CA VAL A 93 11.77 6.48 -0.22
C VAL A 93 13.21 6.28 -0.68
N ASP A 94 13.65 5.03 -0.74
CA ASP A 94 14.98 4.63 -1.16
C ASP A 94 14.87 3.36 -2.02
N ASN A 95 15.40 3.41 -3.26
CA ASN A 95 15.35 2.31 -4.22
C ASN A 95 13.97 1.63 -4.36
N GLY A 96 12.88 2.42 -4.44
CA GLY A 96 11.52 1.89 -4.57
C GLY A 96 10.99 1.23 -3.28
N GLN A 97 11.53 1.61 -2.11
CA GLN A 97 11.08 1.15 -0.79
C GLN A 97 10.78 2.34 0.11
N LEU A 98 9.67 2.27 0.85
CA LEU A 98 9.38 3.18 1.95
C LEU A 98 10.03 2.62 3.21
N ILE A 99 10.96 3.36 3.80
CA ILE A 99 11.72 2.91 4.97
C ILE A 99 11.69 3.92 6.10
N ASP A 100 11.85 3.43 7.32
CA ASP A 100 11.95 4.25 8.54
C ASP A 100 13.41 4.46 9.00
N PRO A 101 13.66 5.28 10.04
CA PRO A 101 15.02 5.52 10.55
C PRO A 101 15.74 4.28 11.08
N GLN A 102 15.00 3.23 11.42
CA GLN A 102 15.53 1.94 11.84
C GLN A 102 15.85 1.03 10.63
N ARG A 103 15.70 1.54 9.41
CA ARG A 103 15.85 0.82 8.13
C ARG A 103 14.87 -0.33 7.97
N ARG A 104 13.73 -0.29 8.66
CA ARG A 104 12.64 -1.24 8.43
C ARG A 104 11.94 -0.85 7.14
N VAL A 105 11.68 -1.84 6.29
CA VAL A 105 10.87 -1.67 5.08
C VAL A 105 9.41 -1.63 5.49
N LEU A 106 8.83 -0.44 5.44
CA LEU A 106 7.41 -0.21 5.71
C LEU A 106 6.55 -0.63 4.52
N LEU A 107 7.05 -0.43 3.30
CA LEU A 107 6.40 -0.83 2.06
C LEU A 107 7.42 -0.98 0.93
N THR A 108 7.21 -1.94 0.05
CA THR A 108 7.81 -1.96 -1.29
C THR A 108 6.75 -2.45 -2.28
N LEU A 109 6.80 -1.95 -3.52
CA LEU A 109 5.79 -2.21 -4.54
C LEU A 109 6.36 -2.89 -5.81
N ASP A 110 7.57 -3.44 -5.74
CA ASP A 110 8.15 -4.15 -6.88
C ASP A 110 7.23 -5.32 -7.31
N ILE A 111 6.99 -5.50 -8.61
CA ILE A 111 6.16 -6.61 -9.11
C ILE A 111 7.08 -7.78 -9.42
N GLY A 112 7.31 -8.64 -8.46
CA GLY A 112 7.85 -9.99 -8.67
C GLY A 112 7.11 -10.97 -7.78
N ASP A 113 6.92 -12.23 -8.17
CA ASP A 113 6.12 -13.22 -7.42
C ASP A 113 6.71 -13.64 -6.03
N GLN A 114 7.40 -12.76 -5.32
CA GLN A 114 8.12 -13.05 -4.07
C GLN A 114 7.59 -12.24 -2.90
N VAL A 115 7.57 -12.87 -1.72
CA VAL A 115 7.27 -12.22 -0.42
C VAL A 115 8.19 -11.00 -0.25
N PHE A 116 7.58 -9.81 -0.16
CA PHE A 116 8.28 -8.53 -0.40
C PHE A 116 8.90 -7.89 0.85
N SER A 117 8.31 -8.16 2.00
CA SER A 117 8.81 -7.72 3.29
C SER A 117 8.29 -8.67 4.33
N GLN A 118 9.18 -9.07 5.23
CA GLN A 118 8.86 -9.90 6.36
C GLN A 118 9.06 -9.08 7.62
N ASP A 119 8.00 -8.89 8.39
CA ASP A 119 8.08 -8.24 9.69
C ASP A 119 7.80 -9.25 10.80
N THR A 120 8.56 -9.17 11.89
CA THR A 120 8.39 -10.07 13.02
C THR A 120 7.70 -9.34 14.15
N ILE A 121 6.57 -9.87 14.60
CA ILE A 121 5.80 -9.28 15.69
C ILE A 121 6.30 -9.86 17.02
N TYR A 122 6.70 -8.97 17.93
CA TYR A 122 7.14 -9.32 19.28
C TYR A 122 6.11 -8.87 20.34
N LEU A 123 6.03 -9.59 21.46
CA LEU A 123 5.36 -9.09 22.66
C LEU A 123 6.22 -8.01 23.32
N SER A 124 5.67 -6.80 23.49
CA SER A 124 6.38 -5.67 24.11
C SER A 124 6.90 -5.94 25.53
N ASN A 125 6.35 -6.95 26.20
CA ASN A 125 6.61 -7.25 27.61
C ASN A 125 7.36 -8.58 27.83
N ASP A 126 7.79 -9.27 26.77
CA ASP A 126 8.58 -10.50 26.93
C ASP A 126 10.07 -10.17 26.96
N LEU A 127 10.71 -10.44 28.10
CA LEU A 127 12.17 -10.30 28.28
C LEU A 127 12.97 -11.19 27.31
N HIS A 128 12.35 -12.22 26.74
CA HIS A 128 12.98 -13.17 25.84
C HIS A 128 12.72 -12.87 24.35
N PHE A 129 11.95 -11.82 24.03
CA PHE A 129 11.61 -11.45 22.65
C PHE A 129 11.16 -12.65 21.79
N ASN A 130 10.28 -13.51 22.34
CA ASN A 130 9.76 -14.61 21.55
C ASN A 130 8.87 -14.04 20.43
N PRO A 131 9.17 -14.34 19.15
CA PRO A 131 8.38 -13.84 18.05
C PRO A 131 7.02 -14.54 18.06
N LEU A 132 5.95 -13.76 17.95
CA LEU A 132 4.57 -14.27 17.97
C LEU A 132 4.09 -14.66 16.58
N ALA A 133 4.36 -13.80 15.62
CA ALA A 133 3.94 -14.00 14.25
C ALA A 133 4.87 -13.29 13.27
N LEU A 134 4.73 -13.70 12.03
CA LEU A 134 5.42 -13.21 10.86
C LEU A 134 4.39 -12.51 9.97
N ILE A 135 4.70 -11.32 9.44
CA ILE A 135 3.84 -10.69 8.42
C ILE A 135 4.56 -10.79 7.08
N ASP A 136 3.98 -11.55 6.16
CA ASP A 136 4.39 -11.63 4.78
C ASP A 136 3.49 -10.72 3.93
N ARG A 137 4.10 -9.80 3.17
CA ARG A 137 3.37 -8.87 2.31
C ARG A 137 3.51 -9.26 0.84
N GLN A 138 2.40 -9.23 0.10
CA GLN A 138 2.34 -9.49 -1.34
C GLN A 138 1.44 -8.48 -2.09
N VAL A 139 1.88 -7.98 -3.24
CA VAL A 139 1.04 -7.20 -4.16
C VAL A 139 0.02 -8.12 -4.82
N GLY A 140 -1.25 -7.74 -4.77
CA GLY A 140 -2.34 -8.48 -5.40
C GLY A 140 -2.25 -8.46 -6.93
N PRO A 141 -2.72 -9.52 -7.61
CA PRO A 141 -2.55 -9.69 -9.06
C PRO A 141 -3.41 -8.73 -9.90
N VAL A 142 -4.44 -8.13 -9.30
CA VAL A 142 -5.42 -7.29 -9.99
C VAL A 142 -5.74 -6.08 -9.12
N ARG A 143 -5.93 -4.93 -9.76
CA ARG A 143 -6.39 -3.72 -9.07
C ARG A 143 -7.82 -3.89 -8.57
N LYS A 144 -8.11 -3.37 -7.38
CA LYS A 144 -9.44 -3.38 -6.77
C LYS A 144 -10.07 -2.00 -6.84
N THR A 145 -11.37 -1.93 -7.13
CA THR A 145 -12.12 -0.69 -6.97
C THR A 145 -12.54 -0.55 -5.51
N ILE A 146 -12.12 0.55 -4.89
CA ILE A 146 -12.39 0.88 -3.49
C ILE A 146 -13.21 2.17 -3.44
N ASN A 147 -14.30 2.12 -2.68
CA ASN A 147 -15.23 3.22 -2.49
C ASN A 147 -15.08 3.78 -1.08
N VAL A 148 -14.67 5.03 -0.98
CA VAL A 148 -14.53 5.78 0.27
C VAL A 148 -15.13 7.16 0.10
N GLU A 149 -15.24 7.94 1.18
CA GLU A 149 -15.80 9.30 1.13
C GLU A 149 -15.03 10.22 0.16
N ALA A 150 -13.71 10.05 0.05
CA ALA A 150 -12.89 10.79 -0.91
C ALA A 150 -13.19 10.46 -2.39
N GLY A 151 -13.96 9.40 -2.67
CA GLY A 151 -14.33 8.98 -4.02
C GLY A 151 -14.08 7.50 -4.31
N GLU A 152 -14.29 7.13 -5.57
CA GLU A 152 -14.04 5.78 -6.10
C GLU A 152 -12.65 5.69 -6.74
N TYR A 153 -11.86 4.70 -6.34
CA TYR A 153 -10.48 4.52 -6.78
C TYR A 153 -10.20 3.10 -7.26
N SER A 154 -9.55 2.98 -8.43
CA SER A 154 -8.86 1.74 -8.81
C SER A 154 -7.50 1.71 -8.11
N CYS A 155 -7.36 0.83 -7.13
CA CYS A 155 -6.24 0.71 -6.20
C CYS A 155 -5.39 -0.53 -6.48
N LEU A 156 -4.09 -0.39 -6.21
CA LEU A 156 -3.20 -1.51 -5.98
C LEU A 156 -3.55 -2.15 -4.63
N GLU A 157 -3.77 -3.45 -4.60
CA GLU A 157 -4.02 -4.21 -3.37
C GLU A 157 -2.68 -4.75 -2.85
N VAL A 158 -2.44 -4.62 -1.56
CA VAL A 158 -1.33 -5.26 -0.84
C VAL A 158 -1.96 -6.18 0.20
N ILE A 159 -1.71 -7.47 0.04
CA ILE A 159 -2.19 -8.53 0.91
C ILE A 159 -1.12 -8.77 1.97
N ASN A 160 -1.51 -8.63 3.23
CA ASN A 160 -0.68 -8.94 4.39
C ASN A 160 -1.15 -10.27 4.96
N THR A 161 -0.28 -11.29 4.98
CA THR A 161 -0.55 -12.59 5.58
C THR A 161 0.23 -12.70 6.88
N ILE A 162 -0.49 -12.96 7.98
CA ILE A 162 0.08 -13.10 9.31
C ILE A 162 0.23 -14.60 9.59
N HIS A 163 1.46 -15.10 9.67
CA HIS A 163 1.76 -16.49 9.99
C HIS A 163 2.16 -16.62 11.46
N ALA A 164 1.46 -17.49 12.19
CA ALA A 164 1.75 -17.78 13.58
C ALA A 164 3.05 -18.61 13.72
N PHE A 165 3.91 -18.28 14.69
CA PHE A 165 5.04 -19.16 15.01
C PHE A 165 4.56 -20.44 15.73
N PRO A 166 5.26 -21.58 15.58
CA PRO A 166 4.92 -22.81 16.28
C PRO A 166 4.82 -22.62 17.79
N GLY A 167 3.69 -23.02 18.38
CA GLY A 167 3.42 -22.86 19.81
C GLY A 167 2.92 -21.48 20.23
N SER A 168 2.78 -20.52 19.30
CA SER A 168 2.07 -19.28 19.57
C SER A 168 0.55 -19.53 19.61
N PHE A 169 -0.17 -18.66 20.31
CA PHE A 169 -1.64 -18.64 20.38
C PHE A 169 -2.27 -17.71 19.33
N VAL A 170 -1.45 -17.19 18.42
CA VAL A 170 -1.89 -16.33 17.33
C VAL A 170 -2.45 -17.20 16.22
N GLU A 171 -3.56 -16.77 15.63
CA GLU A 171 -4.13 -17.43 14.45
C GLU A 171 -3.56 -16.82 13.16
N GLU A 172 -3.52 -17.63 12.11
CA GLU A 172 -3.22 -17.11 10.78
C GLU A 172 -4.34 -16.19 10.29
N ARG A 173 -3.98 -15.01 9.79
CA ARG A 173 -4.94 -13.98 9.37
C ARG A 173 -4.45 -13.25 8.14
N MET A 174 -5.37 -12.70 7.36
CA MET A 174 -5.06 -11.86 6.21
C MET A 174 -5.68 -10.48 6.36
N SER A 175 -4.93 -9.44 6.05
CA SER A 175 -5.43 -8.07 5.92
C SER A 175 -5.05 -7.47 4.58
N PHE A 176 -5.73 -6.39 4.21
CA PHE A 176 -5.59 -5.77 2.90
C PHE A 176 -5.33 -4.27 3.06
N ASP A 177 -4.33 -3.78 2.35
CA ASP A 177 -4.07 -2.36 2.16
C ASP A 177 -4.31 -1.99 0.71
N HIS A 178 -4.87 -0.82 0.46
CA HIS A 178 -5.23 -0.36 -0.87
C HIS A 178 -4.60 0.99 -1.14
N TYR A 179 -3.79 1.06 -2.18
CA TYR A 179 -3.04 2.26 -2.55
C TYR A 179 -3.44 2.76 -3.93
N ARG A 180 -3.61 4.08 -4.06
CA ARG A 180 -3.88 4.73 -5.33
C ARG A 180 -2.68 5.57 -5.77
N GLN A 181 -2.28 5.40 -7.03
CA GLN A 181 -1.24 6.21 -7.64
C GLN A 181 -1.60 7.71 -7.58
N GLY A 182 -0.64 8.53 -7.15
CA GLY A 182 -0.77 9.97 -6.96
C GLY A 182 -1.52 10.39 -5.71
N VAL A 183 -2.06 9.44 -4.93
CA VAL A 183 -2.83 9.72 -3.70
C VAL A 183 -2.16 9.06 -2.50
N GLY A 184 -1.91 7.76 -2.58
CA GLY A 184 -1.39 6.92 -1.52
C GLY A 184 -2.42 6.04 -0.87
N LEU A 185 -2.36 5.87 0.44
CA LEU A 185 -3.23 4.94 1.15
C LEU A 185 -4.69 5.40 1.01
N VAL A 186 -5.54 4.52 0.47
CA VAL A 186 -6.99 4.74 0.32
C VAL A 186 -7.75 4.00 1.40
N GLN A 187 -7.37 2.74 1.67
CA GLN A 187 -7.99 1.93 2.72
C GLN A 187 -6.95 0.98 3.33
N LYS A 188 -7.01 0.74 4.65
CA LYS A 188 -6.17 -0.21 5.37
C LYS A 188 -6.96 -0.96 6.43
N ASN A 189 -6.77 -2.29 6.46
CA ASN A 189 -7.32 -3.15 7.50
C ASN A 189 -6.22 -3.50 8.49
N VAL A 190 -6.45 -3.13 9.74
CA VAL A 190 -5.57 -3.44 10.86
C VAL A 190 -6.24 -4.52 11.68
N ILE A 191 -5.58 -5.67 11.72
CA ILE A 191 -6.03 -6.82 12.50
C ILE A 191 -5.24 -6.86 13.79
N THR A 192 -5.92 -6.99 14.92
CA THR A 192 -5.23 -7.29 16.17
C THR A 192 -5.00 -8.80 16.28
N LEU A 193 -3.90 -9.20 16.92
CA LEU A 193 -3.54 -10.61 17.05
C LEU A 193 -4.39 -11.37 18.08
N PHE A 194 -5.07 -10.67 18.98
CA PHE A 194 -5.64 -11.26 20.20
C PHE A 194 -7.15 -11.11 20.32
N ASN A 195 -7.79 -10.39 19.40
CA ASN A 195 -9.25 -10.29 19.35
C ASN A 195 -9.72 -10.29 17.89
N THR A 196 -11.03 -10.41 17.69
CA THR A 196 -11.66 -10.37 16.37
C THR A 196 -11.94 -8.95 15.87
N GLU A 197 -11.58 -7.92 16.65
CA GLU A 197 -11.74 -6.53 16.24
C GLU A 197 -10.78 -6.21 15.08
N ILE A 198 -11.36 -5.67 14.02
CA ILE A 198 -10.62 -5.08 12.90
C ILE A 198 -10.78 -3.57 13.02
N ARG A 199 -9.67 -2.84 12.93
CA ARG A 199 -9.73 -1.40 12.68
C ARG A 199 -9.56 -1.17 11.20
N GLU A 200 -10.52 -0.49 10.60
CA GLU A 200 -10.46 -0.11 9.19
C GLU A 200 -10.23 1.40 9.08
N ILE A 201 -9.26 1.78 8.26
CA ILE A 201 -8.89 3.18 8.02
C ILE A 201 -9.28 3.49 6.58
N ARG A 202 -10.13 4.49 6.36
CA ARG A 202 -10.64 4.89 5.04
C ARG A 202 -10.29 6.34 4.75
N LEU A 203 -9.84 6.64 3.54
CA LEU A 203 -9.53 8.00 3.11
C LEU A 203 -10.82 8.84 3.01
N GLU A 204 -10.91 9.88 3.83
CA GLU A 204 -12.03 10.82 3.82
C GLU A 204 -11.78 11.96 2.84
N SER A 205 -10.58 12.54 2.88
CA SER A 205 -10.16 13.59 1.96
C SER A 205 -8.64 13.73 1.95
N PHE A 206 -8.11 14.48 0.99
CA PHE A 206 -6.69 14.81 0.95
C PHE A 206 -6.43 16.16 0.31
N HIS A 207 -5.25 16.70 0.56
CA HIS A 207 -4.73 17.92 -0.05
C HIS A 207 -3.27 17.68 -0.44
N LEU A 208 -2.99 17.68 -1.74
CA LEU A 208 -1.66 17.47 -2.31
C LEU A 208 -1.19 18.72 -3.06
N LYS A 209 0.07 19.08 -2.90
CA LYS A 209 0.70 20.28 -3.49
C LYS A 209 1.58 19.97 -4.70
#